data_AF-V5ZBN5-F1
#
_entry.id   AF-V5ZBN5-F1
#
_cell.length_a   1.000
_cell.length_b   1.000
_cell.length_c   1.000
_cell.angle_alpha   90.00
_cell.angle_beta   90.00
_cell.angle_gamma   90.00
#
_symmetry.space_group_name_H-M   'P 1'
#
loop_
_entity.id
_entity.type
_entity.pdbx_description
1 polymer ?
#
loop_
_entity_poly.entity_id
_entity_poly.type
_entity_poly.pdbx_seq_one_letter_code
_entity_poly.pdbx_strand_id
1 'polypeptide(L)'
;MVFKIEWISLVVALLFSVQAGAKEAYTPGQYLKNYALSTCVSQGYQSKEVKDDAAAAARGYLEFGDYSLAAHTAVRKLGKDFLAKQYISQSGEPMTLAKCIDFYHSKQLDNLVKQFEGKKDD
;
A
#
# COMPACT_ATOMS: atom_id res chain seq x y z
N MET A 1 -35.27 15.39 50.95
CA MET A 1 -35.26 14.66 49.65
C MET A 1 -33.84 14.74 49.09
N VAL A 2 -33.04 13.74 49.47
CA VAL A 2 -32.27 12.83 48.60
C VAL A 2 -31.05 13.46 47.92
N PHE A 3 -29.92 12.80 48.21
CA PHE A 3 -28.52 13.15 48.01
C PHE A 3 -28.04 13.26 46.55
N LYS A 4 -27.06 14.17 46.36
CA LYS A 4 -25.94 14.09 45.41
C LYS A 4 -25.46 12.64 45.19
N ILE A 5 -25.35 12.21 43.94
CA ILE A 5 -24.49 11.14 43.38
C ILE A 5 -24.79 11.13 41.86
N GLU A 6 -23.92 11.01 40.86
CA GLU A 6 -22.47 10.92 40.65
C GLU A 6 -22.31 11.14 39.12
N TRP A 7 -21.39 11.98 38.62
CA TRP A 7 -20.02 11.59 38.27
C TRP A 7 -19.90 10.31 37.41
N ILE A 8 -20.92 9.98 36.61
CA ILE A 8 -20.87 8.86 35.64
C ILE A 8 -20.97 9.42 34.21
N SER A 9 -19.90 10.01 33.70
CA SER A 9 -19.72 10.14 32.24
C SER A 9 -18.25 10.14 31.79
N LEU A 10 -17.29 9.96 32.72
CA LEU A 10 -15.86 9.94 32.40
C LEU A 10 -15.29 8.55 32.10
N VAL A 11 -16.10 7.48 32.14
CA VAL A 11 -15.62 6.09 31.99
C VAL A 11 -15.82 5.52 30.57
N VAL A 12 -16.59 6.19 29.69
CA VAL A 12 -16.86 5.70 28.32
C VAL A 12 -15.77 6.08 27.31
N ALA A 13 -14.63 6.63 27.75
CA ALA A 13 -13.52 6.98 26.86
C ALA A 13 -12.44 5.87 26.74
N LEU A 14 -12.58 4.74 27.45
CA LEU A 14 -11.50 3.74 27.60
C LEU A 14 -11.70 2.43 26.81
N LEU A 15 -12.69 2.34 25.91
CA LEU A 15 -13.01 1.09 25.19
C LEU A 15 -12.69 1.07 23.69
N PHE A 16 -11.94 2.04 23.16
CA PHE A 16 -11.45 1.98 21.78
C PHE A 16 -9.92 1.98 21.68
N SER A 17 -9.26 1.25 22.58
CA SER A 17 -7.95 0.70 22.26
C SER A 17 -8.15 -0.53 21.38
N VAL A 18 -8.66 -0.34 20.16
CA VAL A 18 -8.46 -1.36 19.12
C VAL A 18 -6.97 -1.31 18.82
N GLN A 19 -6.18 -2.09 19.57
CA GLN A 19 -4.87 -2.49 19.12
C GLN A 19 -5.10 -3.28 17.84
N ALA A 20 -5.00 -2.57 16.72
CA ALA A 20 -4.97 -3.17 15.40
C ALA A 20 -3.89 -4.26 15.45
N GLY A 21 -4.34 -5.50 15.28
CA GLY A 21 -3.51 -6.70 15.36
C GLY A 21 -2.27 -6.55 14.48
N ALA A 22 -1.16 -7.06 15.00
CA ALA A 22 0.17 -7.09 14.41
C ALA A 22 0.17 -6.84 12.89
N LYS A 23 0.64 -5.65 12.48
CA LYS A 23 1.14 -5.52 11.11
C LYS A 23 2.24 -6.56 10.97
N GLU A 24 2.06 -7.51 10.05
CA GLU A 24 3.14 -8.38 9.60
C GLU A 24 4.40 -7.53 9.37
N ALA A 25 5.50 -7.89 10.03
CA ALA A 25 6.73 -7.11 9.98
C ALA A 25 7.44 -7.41 8.65
N TYR A 26 7.50 -6.41 7.78
CA TYR A 26 8.22 -6.48 6.51
C TYR A 26 9.56 -5.75 6.61
N THR A 27 10.54 -6.19 5.82
CA THR A 27 11.75 -5.40 5.58
C THR A 27 11.40 -4.12 4.83
N PRO A 28 12.21 -3.05 4.91
CA PRO A 28 11.96 -1.83 4.14
C PRO A 28 11.75 -2.10 2.64
N GLY A 29 12.55 -3.00 2.05
CA GLY A 29 12.42 -3.35 0.63
C GLY A 29 11.10 -4.08 0.32
N GLN A 30 10.63 -4.94 1.24
CA GLN A 30 9.32 -5.56 1.12
C GLN A 30 8.19 -4.52 1.24
N TYR A 31 8.30 -3.54 2.14
CA TYR A 31 7.35 -2.42 2.21
C TYR A 31 7.27 -1.65 0.89
N LEU A 32 8.41 -1.32 0.27
CA LEU A 32 8.42 -0.64 -1.02
C LEU A 32 7.81 -1.49 -2.14
N LYS A 33 8.04 -2.81 -2.14
CA LYS A 33 7.39 -3.73 -3.10
C LYS A 33 5.88 -3.84 -2.88
N ASN A 34 5.45 -3.89 -1.62
CA ASN A 34 4.03 -3.94 -1.29
C ASN A 34 3.33 -2.64 -1.69
N TYR A 35 3.95 -1.48 -1.42
CA TYR A 35 3.53 -0.19 -1.96
C TYR A 35 3.41 -0.22 -3.49
N ALA A 36 4.43 -0.76 -4.17
CA ALA A 36 4.45 -0.86 -5.62
C ALA A 36 3.26 -1.68 -6.16
N LEU A 37 3.01 -2.86 -5.59
CA LEU A 37 1.86 -3.69 -5.95
C LEU A 37 0.53 -2.97 -5.72
N SER A 38 0.32 -2.41 -4.52
CA SER A 38 -0.90 -1.69 -4.17
C SER A 38 -1.16 -0.50 -5.10
N THR A 39 -0.12 0.26 -5.44
CA THR A 39 -0.27 1.38 -6.40
C THR A 39 -0.53 0.92 -7.82
N CYS A 40 0.03 -0.22 -8.26
CA CYS A 40 -0.29 -0.81 -9.56
C CYS A 40 -1.76 -1.22 -9.64
N VAL A 41 -2.28 -1.91 -8.63
CA VAL A 41 -3.70 -2.31 -8.56
C VAL A 41 -4.60 -1.08 -8.55
N SER A 42 -4.30 -0.08 -7.72
CA SER A 42 -5.08 1.17 -7.65
C SER A 42 -5.10 1.94 -8.98
N GLN A 43 -4.02 1.89 -9.77
CA GLN A 43 -3.95 2.57 -11.07
C GLN A 43 -4.56 1.75 -12.21
N GLY A 44 -4.54 0.42 -12.10
CA GLY A 44 -4.97 -0.50 -13.15
C GLY A 44 -6.48 -0.77 -13.18
N TYR A 45 -7.16 -0.68 -12.04
CA TYR A 45 -8.60 -0.92 -11.94
C TYR A 45 -9.43 0.37 -12.01
N GLN A 46 -10.66 0.26 -12.52
CA GLN A 46 -11.59 1.39 -12.64
C GLN A 46 -12.61 1.46 -11.48
N SER A 47 -12.93 0.32 -10.84
CA SER A 47 -13.86 0.28 -9.71
C SER A 47 -13.36 1.17 -8.57
N LYS A 48 -14.20 2.10 -8.11
CA LYS A 48 -13.87 3.01 -7.00
C LYS A 48 -13.48 2.24 -5.74
N GLU A 49 -14.21 1.16 -5.43
CA GLU A 49 -13.92 0.29 -4.28
C GLU A 49 -12.48 -0.23 -4.33
N VAL A 50 -12.08 -0.83 -5.45
CA VAL A 50 -10.73 -1.39 -5.64
C VAL A 50 -9.67 -0.31 -5.61
N LYS A 51 -9.93 0.84 -6.26
CA LYS A 51 -8.98 1.95 -6.32
C LYS A 51 -8.69 2.52 -4.94
N ASP A 52 -9.74 2.73 -4.16
CA ASP A 52 -9.66 3.37 -2.85
C ASP A 52 -9.02 2.45 -1.81
N ASP A 53 -9.41 1.18 -1.79
CA ASP A 53 -8.83 0.18 -0.88
C ASP A 53 -7.34 -0.03 -1.19
N ALA A 54 -6.99 -0.27 -2.45
CA ALA A 54 -5.59 -0.42 -2.86
C ALA A 54 -4.77 0.86 -2.60
N ALA A 55 -5.36 2.05 -2.76
CA ALA A 55 -4.69 3.30 -2.41
C ALA A 55 -4.50 3.46 -0.89
N ALA A 56 -5.45 3.00 -0.08
CA ALA A 56 -5.32 2.98 1.38
C ALA A 56 -4.21 2.02 1.82
N ALA A 57 -4.15 0.82 1.25
CA ALA A 57 -3.05 -0.12 1.46
C ALA A 57 -1.70 0.49 1.09
N ALA A 58 -1.60 1.15 -0.08
CA ALA A 58 -0.38 1.83 -0.51
C ALA A 58 0.09 2.89 0.50
N ARG A 59 -0.81 3.76 1.00
CA ARG A 59 -0.47 4.70 2.08
C ARG A 59 0.01 3.95 3.32
N GLY A 60 -0.68 2.88 3.70
CA GLY A 60 -0.29 2.02 4.82
C GLY A 60 1.06 1.33 4.67
N TYR A 61 1.63 1.17 3.48
CA TYR A 61 3.00 0.68 3.26
C TYR A 61 4.03 1.80 3.14
N LEU A 62 3.61 3.00 2.68
CA LEU A 62 4.43 4.20 2.67
C LEU A 62 4.81 4.65 4.08
N GLU A 63 3.85 4.69 5.00
CA GLU A 63 4.05 5.17 6.39
C GLU A 63 5.05 4.34 7.21
N PHE A 64 5.25 3.06 6.84
CA PHE A 64 6.09 2.12 7.59
C PHE A 64 7.37 1.74 6.83
N GLY A 65 7.56 2.31 5.63
CA GLY A 65 8.74 2.10 4.81
C GLY A 65 9.82 3.15 5.08
N ASP A 66 11.07 2.81 4.82
CA ASP A 66 12.25 3.69 5.01
C ASP A 66 12.81 4.20 3.66
N TYR A 67 11.97 4.23 2.63
CA TYR A 67 12.36 4.65 1.28
C TYR A 67 11.92 6.07 0.99
N SER A 68 12.75 6.78 0.23
CA SER A 68 12.54 8.18 -0.13
C SER A 68 11.32 8.38 -1.06
N LEU A 69 10.80 9.61 -1.16
CA LEU A 69 9.73 9.97 -2.10
C LEU A 69 10.14 9.72 -3.56
N ALA A 70 11.41 9.93 -3.90
CA ALA A 70 11.95 9.60 -5.22
C ALA A 70 11.83 8.09 -5.52
N ALA A 71 12.11 7.22 -4.54
CA ALA A 71 11.96 5.78 -4.69
C ALA A 71 10.49 5.39 -4.96
N HIS A 72 9.56 5.94 -4.17
CA HIS A 72 8.12 5.72 -4.34
C HIS A 72 7.61 6.20 -5.70
N THR A 73 8.09 7.35 -6.16
CA THR A 73 7.77 7.89 -7.49
C THR A 73 8.29 6.98 -8.61
N ALA A 74 9.53 6.49 -8.48
CA ALA A 74 10.15 5.60 -9.46
C ALA A 74 9.39 4.27 -9.59
N VAL A 75 9.04 3.61 -8.48
CA VAL A 75 8.28 2.34 -8.54
C VAL A 75 6.86 2.56 -9.06
N ARG A 76 6.19 3.67 -8.73
CA ARG A 76 4.89 4.02 -9.33
C ARG A 76 4.96 4.21 -10.83
N LYS A 77 6.02 4.87 -11.33
CA LYS A 77 6.22 5.03 -12.78
C LYS A 77 6.41 3.66 -13.44
N LEU A 78 7.26 2.80 -12.88
CA LEU A 78 7.47 1.46 -13.40
C LEU A 78 6.18 0.63 -13.43
N GLY A 79 5.33 0.73 -12.41
CA GLY A 79 4.02 0.09 -12.41
C GLY A 79 3.13 0.50 -13.59
N LYS A 80 3.12 1.78 -13.96
CA LYS A 80 2.42 2.26 -15.17
C LYS A 80 2.99 1.66 -16.45
N ASP A 81 4.32 1.53 -16.53
CA ASP A 81 4.99 0.92 -17.69
C ASP A 81 4.58 -0.56 -17.84
N PHE A 82 4.33 -1.29 -16.74
CA PHE A 82 3.77 -2.65 -16.76
C PHE A 82 2.29 -2.69 -17.13
N LEU A 83 1.47 -1.78 -16.60
CA LEU A 83 0.04 -1.70 -16.94
C LEU A 83 -0.19 -1.44 -18.44
N ALA A 84 0.72 -0.68 -19.07
CA ALA A 84 0.68 -0.37 -20.50
C ALA A 84 1.01 -1.57 -21.42
N LYS A 85 1.57 -2.67 -20.89
CA LYS A 85 1.89 -3.85 -21.70
C LYS A 85 0.62 -4.50 -22.25
N GLN A 86 0.67 -5.00 -23.48
CA GLN A 86 -0.41 -5.79 -24.06
C GLN A 86 -0.29 -7.25 -23.62
N TYR A 87 -1.35 -7.79 -23.04
CA TYR A 87 -1.45 -9.20 -22.65
C TYR A 87 -2.57 -9.83 -23.47
N ILE A 88 -2.29 -10.98 -24.06
CA ILE A 88 -3.29 -11.76 -24.80
C ILE A 88 -3.95 -12.70 -23.78
N SER A 89 -5.28 -12.63 -23.68
CA SER A 89 -6.07 -13.53 -22.85
C SER A 89 -7.16 -14.20 -23.67
N GLN A 90 -7.35 -15.51 -23.44
CA GLN A 90 -8.47 -16.25 -24.03
C GLN A 90 -9.83 -15.77 -23.49
N SER A 91 -9.87 -15.18 -22.29
CA SER A 91 -11.09 -14.62 -21.71
C SER A 91 -11.46 -13.24 -22.25
N GLY A 92 -10.58 -12.59 -23.01
CA GLY A 92 -10.74 -11.19 -23.44
C GLY A 92 -10.46 -10.15 -22.34
N GLU A 93 -10.19 -10.59 -21.11
CA GLU A 93 -9.86 -9.69 -19.99
C GLU A 93 -8.50 -8.99 -20.20
N PRO A 94 -8.31 -7.76 -19.70
CA PRO A 94 -7.08 -6.97 -19.88
C PRO A 94 -5.87 -7.52 -19.11
N MET A 95 -6.08 -8.55 -18.28
CA MET A 95 -5.06 -9.18 -17.42
C MET A 95 -4.35 -8.21 -16.48
N THR A 96 -5.07 -7.17 -16.01
CA THR A 96 -4.53 -6.12 -15.12
C THR A 96 -3.83 -6.71 -13.90
N LEU A 97 -4.45 -7.67 -13.21
CA LEU A 97 -3.85 -8.30 -12.03
C LEU A 97 -2.54 -9.02 -12.37
N ALA A 98 -2.52 -9.77 -13.48
CA ALA A 98 -1.32 -10.47 -13.92
C ALA A 98 -0.17 -9.49 -14.21
N LYS A 99 -0.46 -8.36 -14.86
CA LYS A 99 0.54 -7.30 -15.08
C LYS A 99 1.13 -6.76 -13.77
N CYS A 100 0.30 -6.58 -12.75
CA CYS A 100 0.75 -6.13 -11.43
C CYS A 100 1.53 -7.20 -10.66
N ILE A 101 1.18 -8.48 -10.81
CA ILE A 101 1.95 -9.61 -10.25
C ILE A 101 3.31 -9.70 -10.95
N ASP A 102 3.36 -9.62 -12.28
CA ASP A 102 4.60 -9.65 -13.05
C ASP A 102 5.48 -8.44 -12.75
N PHE A 103 4.87 -7.28 -12.50
CA PHE A 103 5.56 -6.10 -12.00
C PHE A 103 6.21 -6.35 -10.64
N TYR A 104 5.47 -6.91 -9.68
CA TYR A 104 5.96 -7.23 -8.35
C TYR A 104 7.17 -8.18 -8.35
N HIS A 105 7.16 -9.15 -9.26
CA HIS A 105 8.25 -10.12 -9.44
C HIS A 105 9.34 -9.66 -10.44
N SER A 106 9.26 -8.44 -10.95
CA SER A 106 10.17 -7.99 -11.99
C SER A 106 11.57 -7.68 -11.46
N LYS A 107 12.60 -8.05 -12.23
CA LYS A 107 13.98 -7.62 -12.00
C LYS A 107 14.12 -6.08 -12.00
N GLN A 108 13.26 -5.40 -12.75
CA GLN A 108 13.24 -3.94 -12.82
C GLN A 108 12.83 -3.34 -11.46
N LEU A 109 11.82 -3.89 -10.80
CA LEU A 109 11.43 -3.47 -9.46
C LEU A 109 12.52 -3.82 -8.43
N ASP A 110 13.10 -5.02 -8.51
CA ASP A 110 14.22 -5.42 -7.64
C ASP A 110 15.41 -4.46 -7.73
N ASN A 111 15.72 -4.01 -8.95
CA ASN A 111 16.80 -3.07 -9.18
C ASN A 111 16.49 -1.70 -8.59
N LEU A 112 15.25 -1.21 -8.67
CA LEU A 112 14.85 0.03 -8.02
C LEU A 112 14.96 -0.06 -6.50
N VAL A 113 14.50 -1.17 -5.90
CA VAL A 113 14.62 -1.41 -4.45
C VAL A 113 16.09 -1.29 -4.04
N LYS A 114 17.00 -2.01 -4.71
CA LYS A 114 18.45 -1.95 -4.42
C LYS A 114 19.04 -0.56 -4.70
N GLN A 115 18.62 0.10 -5.77
CA GLN A 115 19.15 1.41 -6.16
C GLN A 115 18.85 2.49 -5.12
N PHE A 116 17.70 2.42 -4.45
CA PHE A 116 17.27 3.42 -3.48
C PHE A 116 17.50 3.03 -2.02
N GLU A 117 18.00 1.82 -1.76
CA GLU A 117 18.27 1.34 -0.41
C GLU A 117 19.22 2.28 0.34
N GLY A 118 18.78 2.75 1.51
CA GLY A 118 19.55 3.66 2.37
C GLY A 118 19.69 5.11 1.85
N LYS A 119 19.10 5.47 0.71
CA LYS A 119 19.12 6.83 0.16
C LYS A 119 17.98 7.67 0.74
N LYS A 120 18.30 8.91 1.11
CA LYS A 120 17.32 9.91 1.58
C LYS A 120 17.04 10.91 0.46
N ASP A 121 15.89 11.58 0.54
CA ASP A 121 15.64 12.76 -0.28
C ASP A 121 16.54 13.90 0.23
N ASP A 122 17.12 14.68 -0.70
CA ASP A 122 17.96 15.85 -0.41
C ASP A 122 17.13 17.06 0.09
#